data_AF-A0A7V5YGA6-F1
#
_entry.id   AF-A0A7V5YGA6-F1
#
_cell.length_a   1.000
_cell.length_b   1.000
_cell.length_c   1.000
_cell.angle_alpha   90.00
_cell.angle_beta   90.00
_cell.angle_gamma   90.00
#
_symmetry.space_group_name_H-M   'P 1'
#
loop_
_entity.id
_entity.type
_entity.pdbx_description
1 polymer ?
#
loop_
_entity_poly.entity_id
_entity_poly.type
_entity_poly.pdbx_seq_one_letter_code
_entity_poly.pdbx_strand_id
1 'polypeptide(L)'
;MKVIKDLPKLDRPREKLLSKGAVALSDSELLAILIGSGMKGTNALSLATKILRRIDLRLDKLDVEALKEIPGVGPAKAARIAAAFELVRRHLQREGSRVREAKDVLPFVQQIREKHQEYFVCLSLNGANEVIENRVVTVGLLDSNQVHPREVYADPLTDRAASIIVAHNHPSGTLEASPEDIALTDRLARAGKLLGIPLL
;
A
#
# COMPACT_ATOMS: atom_id res chain seq x y z
N MET A 1 29.36 -18.39 21.10
CA MET A 1 28.36 -18.16 20.03
C MET A 1 29.08 -17.46 18.88
N LYS A 2 28.96 -17.94 17.64
CA LYS A 2 29.58 -17.29 16.48
C LYS A 2 29.01 -15.87 16.29
N VAL A 3 29.90 -14.89 16.14
CA VAL A 3 29.55 -13.52 15.79
C VAL A 3 29.22 -13.48 14.29
N ILE A 4 28.41 -12.54 13.82
CA ILE A 4 28.06 -12.46 12.38
C ILE A 4 29.31 -12.31 11.49
N LYS A 5 30.39 -11.73 12.03
CA LYS A 5 31.69 -11.66 11.35
C LYS A 5 32.32 -13.03 11.08
N ASP A 6 31.91 -14.07 11.80
CA ASP A 6 32.42 -15.44 11.64
C ASP A 6 31.69 -16.20 10.52
N LEU A 7 30.61 -15.63 9.96
CA LEU A 7 29.98 -16.15 8.75
C LEU A 7 30.83 -15.76 7.53
N PRO A 8 30.91 -16.64 6.50
CA PRO A 8 31.43 -16.28 5.20
C PRO A 8 30.84 -14.95 4.74
N LYS A 9 31.65 -14.06 4.15
CA LYS A 9 31.21 -12.70 3.78
C LYS A 9 29.91 -12.71 2.98
N LEU A 10 29.74 -13.66 2.06
CA LEU A 10 28.55 -13.79 1.20
C LEU A 10 27.30 -14.30 1.93
N ASP A 11 27.47 -14.94 3.08
CA ASP A 11 26.37 -15.46 3.91
C ASP A 11 25.97 -14.50 5.02
N ARG A 12 26.67 -13.36 5.15
CA ARG A 12 26.27 -12.29 6.05
C ARG A 12 25.02 -11.62 5.48
N PRO A 13 23.99 -11.36 6.31
CA PRO A 13 22.70 -10.88 5.81
C PRO A 13 22.77 -9.66 4.88
N ARG A 14 23.56 -8.64 5.24
CA ARG A 14 23.67 -7.41 4.45
C ARG A 14 24.31 -7.67 3.08
N GLU A 15 25.39 -8.43 3.05
CA GLU A 15 26.13 -8.78 1.84
C GLU A 15 25.32 -9.74 0.95
N LYS A 16 24.60 -10.68 1.57
CA LYS A 16 23.65 -11.57 0.89
C LYS A 16 22.50 -10.79 0.25
N LEU A 17 21.94 -9.79 0.95
CA LEU A 17 20.90 -8.91 0.42
C LEU A 17 21.40 -8.15 -0.81
N LEU A 18 22.61 -7.59 -0.74
CA LEU A 18 23.18 -6.82 -1.85
C LEU A 18 23.55 -7.67 -3.07
N SER A 19 23.92 -8.94 -2.86
CA SER A 19 24.38 -9.83 -3.94
C SER A 19 23.27 -10.69 -4.56
N LYS A 20 22.28 -11.12 -3.75
CA LYS A 20 21.24 -12.08 -4.16
C LYS A 20 19.81 -11.54 -4.03
N GLY A 21 19.63 -10.33 -3.52
CA GLY A 21 18.32 -9.72 -3.30
C GLY A 21 17.58 -10.26 -2.07
N ALA A 22 16.46 -9.61 -1.73
CA ALA A 22 15.70 -9.90 -0.52
C ALA A 22 15.09 -11.32 -0.49
N VAL A 23 14.74 -11.88 -1.66
CA VAL A 23 14.14 -13.22 -1.80
C VAL A 23 15.05 -14.34 -1.30
N ALA A 24 16.37 -14.11 -1.27
CA ALA A 24 17.33 -15.09 -0.77
C ALA A 24 17.42 -15.13 0.77
N LEU A 25 16.81 -14.17 1.48
CA LEU A 25 16.92 -14.02 2.92
C LEU A 25 15.68 -14.59 3.63
N SER A 26 15.91 -15.18 4.79
CA SER A 26 14.86 -15.47 5.76
C SER A 26 14.40 -14.20 6.48
N ASP A 27 13.20 -14.24 7.07
CA ASP A 27 12.67 -13.17 7.91
C ASP A 27 13.64 -12.77 9.03
N SER A 28 14.33 -13.75 9.62
CA SER A 28 15.32 -13.49 10.66
C SER A 28 16.53 -12.72 10.16
N GLU A 29 16.96 -12.98 8.92
CA GLU A 29 18.06 -12.24 8.29
C GLU A 29 17.61 -10.82 7.91
N LEU A 30 16.40 -10.67 7.36
CA LEU A 30 15.82 -9.36 7.04
C LEU A 30 15.71 -8.49 8.30
N LEU A 31 15.16 -9.04 9.37
CA LEU A 31 15.03 -8.32 10.63
C LEU A 31 16.39 -8.05 11.28
N ALA A 32 17.37 -8.96 11.16
CA ALA A 32 18.73 -8.75 11.66
C ALA A 32 19.40 -7.54 10.97
N ILE A 33 19.16 -7.33 9.68
CA ILE A 33 19.62 -6.14 8.95
C ILE A 33 18.95 -4.88 9.51
N LEU A 34 17.64 -4.92 9.74
CA LEU A 34 16.88 -3.77 10.26
C LEU A 34 17.31 -3.36 11.66
N ILE A 35 17.57 -4.30 12.57
CA ILE A 35 18.01 -3.95 13.93
C ILE A 35 19.51 -3.63 14.00
N GLY A 36 20.28 -4.04 13.00
CA GLY A 36 21.70 -3.75 12.80
C GLY A 36 22.67 -4.47 13.76
N SER A 37 22.30 -4.61 15.03
CA SER A 37 23.15 -5.23 16.06
C SER A 37 22.35 -6.03 17.09
N GLY A 38 23.04 -6.97 17.74
CA GLY A 38 22.51 -7.77 18.84
C GLY A 38 22.59 -7.05 20.19
N MET A 39 22.70 -7.84 21.27
CA MET A 39 23.03 -7.37 22.62
C MET A 39 24.23 -8.16 23.16
N LYS A 40 24.75 -7.80 24.33
CA LYS A 40 25.84 -8.56 24.96
C LYS A 40 25.43 -10.04 25.09
N GLY A 41 26.24 -10.93 24.51
CA GLY A 41 26.00 -12.38 24.52
C GLY A 41 24.97 -12.90 23.50
N THR A 42 24.31 -12.06 22.69
CA THR A 42 23.35 -12.48 21.65
C THR A 42 23.60 -11.71 20.35
N ASN A 43 23.91 -12.39 19.25
CA ASN A 43 24.12 -11.72 17.95
C ASN A 43 22.80 -11.21 17.32
N ALA A 44 22.88 -10.36 16.30
CA ALA A 44 21.70 -9.74 15.69
C ALA A 44 20.72 -10.78 15.10
N LEU A 45 21.23 -11.85 14.50
CA LEU A 45 20.40 -12.93 13.95
C LEU A 45 19.60 -13.65 15.05
N SER A 46 20.25 -14.00 16.15
CA SER A 46 19.60 -14.65 17.30
C SER A 46 18.59 -13.72 17.99
N LEU A 47 18.89 -12.42 18.06
CA LEU A 47 17.96 -11.42 18.58
C LEU A 47 16.75 -11.28 17.65
N ALA A 48 16.96 -11.21 16.33
CA ALA A 48 15.89 -11.18 15.34
C ALA A 48 14.96 -12.41 15.46
N THR A 49 15.51 -13.61 15.57
CA THR A 49 14.71 -14.83 15.81
C THR A 49 13.90 -14.75 17.11
N LYS A 50 14.44 -14.17 18.19
CA LYS A 50 13.70 -13.97 19.45
C LYS A 50 12.55 -12.97 19.28
N ILE A 51 12.77 -11.90 18.52
CA ILE A 51 11.73 -10.91 18.22
C ILE A 51 10.60 -11.57 17.42
N LEU A 52 10.92 -12.27 16.32
CA LEU A 52 9.93 -12.91 15.44
C LEU A 52 9.07 -13.98 16.13
N ARG A 53 9.55 -14.57 17.24
CA ARG A 53 8.76 -15.50 18.05
C ARG A 53 7.73 -14.81 18.95
N ARG A 54 7.91 -13.52 19.22
CA ARG A 54 7.12 -12.75 20.19
C ARG A 54 6.21 -11.72 19.53
N ILE A 55 6.54 -11.30 18.31
CA ILE A 55 5.69 -10.42 17.52
C ILE A 55 4.86 -11.20 16.51
N ASP A 56 3.65 -10.72 16.29
CA ASP A 56 2.85 -11.08 15.14
C ASP A 56 3.29 -10.21 13.97
N LEU A 57 3.68 -10.83 12.85
CA LEU A 57 4.11 -10.11 11.64
C LEU A 57 2.95 -9.46 10.88
N ARG A 58 1.69 -9.66 11.33
CA ARG A 58 0.56 -8.95 10.75
C ARG A 58 0.68 -7.44 10.97
N LEU A 59 0.60 -6.69 9.86
CA LEU A 59 0.87 -5.24 9.78
C LEU A 59 -0.09 -4.38 10.63
N ASP A 60 -1.21 -4.93 11.08
CA ASP A 60 -2.25 -4.22 11.81
C ASP A 60 -2.06 -4.23 13.34
N LYS A 61 -1.12 -5.02 13.89
CA LYS A 61 -1.04 -5.31 15.33
C LYS A 61 0.33 -5.15 15.99
N LEU A 62 1.27 -4.44 15.34
CA LEU A 62 2.59 -4.26 15.95
C LEU A 62 2.51 -3.31 17.16
N ASP A 63 2.70 -3.87 18.35
CA ASP A 63 2.82 -3.11 19.61
C ASP A 63 4.28 -2.76 19.89
N VAL A 64 4.57 -1.45 19.87
CA VAL A 64 5.92 -0.91 20.11
C VAL A 64 6.36 -1.06 21.56
N GLU A 65 5.43 -1.03 22.52
CA GLU A 65 5.76 -1.23 23.93
C GLU A 65 6.10 -2.70 24.19
N ALA A 66 5.35 -3.64 23.63
CA ALA A 66 5.69 -5.07 23.67
C ALA A 66 7.07 -5.37 23.05
N LEU A 67 7.47 -4.65 21.99
CA LEU A 67 8.82 -4.76 21.44
C LEU A 67 9.91 -4.35 22.44
N LYS A 68 9.67 -3.29 23.23
CA LYS A 68 10.63 -2.77 24.21
C LYS A 68 10.81 -3.70 25.41
N GLU A 69 9.85 -4.57 25.69
CA GLU A 69 9.96 -5.59 26.73
C GLU A 69 10.96 -6.71 26.36
N ILE A 70 11.35 -6.82 25.09
CA ILE A 70 12.29 -7.86 24.64
C ILE A 70 13.72 -7.46 25.03
N PRO A 71 14.45 -8.28 25.81
CA PRO A 71 15.84 -7.99 26.15
C PRO A 71 16.71 -7.77 24.91
N GLY A 72 17.37 -6.61 24.85
CA GLY A 72 18.21 -6.20 23.72
C GLY A 72 17.49 -5.36 22.65
N VAL A 73 16.19 -5.09 22.82
CA VAL A 73 15.39 -4.20 21.98
C VAL A 73 15.08 -2.91 22.74
N GLY A 74 15.99 -1.94 22.67
CA GLY A 74 15.75 -0.60 23.20
C GLY A 74 14.87 0.26 22.28
N PRO A 75 14.56 1.50 22.69
CA PRO A 75 13.70 2.42 21.93
C PRO A 75 14.13 2.60 20.46
N ALA A 76 15.43 2.69 20.19
CA ALA A 76 15.94 2.87 18.83
C ALA A 76 15.65 1.66 17.91
N LYS A 77 15.77 0.42 18.42
CA LYS A 77 15.48 -0.78 17.62
C LYS A 77 13.98 -0.96 17.46
N ALA A 78 13.20 -0.72 18.52
CA ALA A 78 11.74 -0.76 18.46
C ALA A 78 11.20 0.24 17.42
N ALA A 79 11.68 1.49 17.44
CA ALA A 79 11.30 2.52 16.47
C ALA A 79 11.65 2.14 15.02
N ARG A 80 12.83 1.54 14.78
CA ARG A 80 13.21 1.08 13.43
C ARG A 80 12.30 -0.02 12.91
N ILE A 81 11.91 -0.97 13.75
CA ILE A 81 10.96 -2.03 13.39
C ILE A 81 9.60 -1.40 13.10
N ALA A 82 9.09 -0.56 14.00
CA ALA A 82 7.81 0.11 13.84
C ALA A 82 7.73 0.92 12.53
N ALA A 83 8.77 1.70 12.23
CA ALA A 83 8.85 2.47 11.00
C ALA A 83 8.85 1.57 9.74
N ALA A 84 9.57 0.45 9.76
CA ALA A 84 9.59 -0.48 8.63
C ALA A 84 8.21 -1.10 8.36
N PHE A 85 7.51 -1.51 9.42
CA PHE A 85 6.16 -2.08 9.30
C PHE A 85 5.14 -1.03 8.85
N GLU A 86 5.21 0.18 9.40
CA GLU A 86 4.33 1.28 9.00
C GLU A 86 4.54 1.67 7.53
N LEU A 87 5.79 1.66 7.05
CA LEU A 87 6.07 1.86 5.62
C LEU A 87 5.39 0.76 4.79
N VAL A 88 5.58 -0.50 5.14
CA VAL A 88 4.95 -1.61 4.42
C VAL A 88 3.42 -1.49 4.48
N ARG A 89 2.84 -1.19 5.64
CA ARG A 89 1.40 -0.98 5.83
C ARG A 89 0.85 0.11 4.92
N ARG A 90 1.51 1.28 4.83
CA ARG A 90 1.06 2.38 3.95
C ARG A 90 1.07 2.02 2.48
N HIS A 91 1.93 1.09 2.07
CA HIS A 91 2.04 0.67 0.68
C HIS A 91 1.16 -0.56 0.38
N LEU A 92 0.95 -1.46 1.35
CA LEU A 92 0.08 -2.64 1.19
C LEU A 92 -1.39 -2.38 1.49
N GLN A 93 -1.76 -1.41 2.34
CA GLN A 93 -3.18 -1.03 2.53
C GLN A 93 -3.82 -0.41 1.27
N ARG A 94 -3.02 -0.17 0.22
CA ARG A 94 -3.48 0.23 -1.11
C ARG A 94 -3.91 -0.97 -1.98
N GLU A 95 -3.59 -2.20 -1.59
CA GLU A 95 -4.02 -3.43 -2.28
C GLU A 95 -4.97 -4.21 -1.38
N GLY A 96 -6.17 -4.52 -1.87
CA GLY A 96 -7.07 -5.48 -1.22
C GLY A 96 -7.99 -4.94 -0.12
N SER A 97 -8.03 -3.62 0.19
CA SER A 97 -9.03 -3.12 1.14
C SER A 97 -10.43 -3.17 0.52
N ARG A 98 -11.34 -3.85 1.23
CA ARG A 98 -12.73 -4.04 0.80
C ARG A 98 -13.53 -2.76 0.94
N VAL A 99 -14.16 -2.32 -0.14
CA VAL A 99 -15.09 -1.19 -0.19
C VAL A 99 -16.51 -1.66 0.13
N ARG A 100 -17.12 -1.08 1.16
CA ARG A 100 -18.51 -1.32 1.56
C ARG A 100 -19.37 -0.07 1.39
N GLU A 101 -18.76 1.10 1.52
CA GLU A 101 -19.41 2.40 1.38
C GLU A 101 -18.43 3.44 0.82
N ALA A 102 -18.94 4.60 0.39
CA ALA A 102 -18.13 5.63 -0.27
C ALA A 102 -16.93 6.09 0.57
N LYS A 103 -17.03 6.11 1.91
CA LYS A 103 -15.93 6.54 2.79
C LYS A 103 -14.71 5.61 2.72
N ASP A 104 -14.91 4.34 2.37
CA ASP A 104 -13.84 3.35 2.26
C ASP A 104 -12.94 3.62 1.04
N VAL A 105 -13.40 4.46 0.10
CA VAL A 105 -12.65 4.90 -1.08
C VAL A 105 -11.63 5.99 -0.71
N LEU A 106 -11.89 6.77 0.35
CA LEU A 106 -11.07 7.94 0.71
C LEU A 106 -9.56 7.64 0.87
N PRO A 107 -9.12 6.53 1.50
CA PRO A 107 -7.70 6.18 1.59
C PRO A 107 -6.99 6.04 0.23
N PHE A 108 -7.73 5.65 -0.81
CA PHE A 108 -7.19 5.39 -2.15
C PHE A 108 -7.09 6.64 -3.02
N VAL A 109 -7.74 7.73 -2.61
CA VAL A 109 -7.81 8.99 -3.36
C VAL A 109 -7.22 10.18 -2.58
N GLN A 110 -6.53 9.93 -1.46
CA GLN A 110 -5.95 11.01 -0.65
C GLN A 110 -4.95 11.86 -1.43
N GLN A 111 -4.25 11.28 -2.41
CA GLN A 111 -3.23 11.96 -3.22
C GLN A 111 -3.78 13.09 -4.10
N ILE A 112 -5.10 13.09 -4.38
CA ILE A 112 -5.74 14.14 -5.19
C ILE A 112 -6.39 15.24 -4.34
N ARG A 113 -6.53 15.03 -3.03
CA ARG A 113 -7.30 15.92 -2.13
C ARG A 113 -6.88 17.39 -2.18
N GLU A 114 -5.57 17.65 -2.19
CA GLU A 114 -5.00 19.00 -2.11
C GLU A 114 -4.52 19.51 -3.47
N LYS A 115 -4.91 18.85 -4.56
CA LYS A 115 -4.48 19.26 -5.89
C LYS A 115 -5.25 20.49 -6.35
N HIS A 116 -4.52 21.48 -6.88
CA HIS A 116 -5.08 22.69 -7.48
C HIS A 116 -5.68 22.47 -8.88
N GLN A 117 -5.46 21.29 -9.46
CA GLN A 117 -6.11 20.83 -10.68
C GLN A 117 -7.13 19.75 -10.32
N GLU A 118 -8.13 19.58 -11.17
CA GLU A 118 -9.11 18.51 -11.05
C GLU A 118 -8.49 17.19 -11.56
N TYR A 119 -8.47 16.17 -10.72
CA TYR A 119 -8.02 14.82 -11.09
C TYR A 119 -9.25 13.92 -11.14
N PHE A 120 -9.38 13.15 -12.22
CA PHE A 120 -10.35 12.08 -12.31
C PHE A 120 -9.64 10.73 -12.13
N VAL A 121 -10.07 9.95 -11.15
CA VAL A 121 -9.47 8.65 -10.82
C VAL A 121 -10.46 7.52 -10.98
N CYS A 122 -9.96 6.36 -11.39
CA CYS A 122 -10.71 5.11 -11.49
C CYS A 122 -10.05 4.07 -10.58
N LEU A 123 -10.87 3.38 -9.80
CA LEU A 123 -10.50 2.24 -8.99
C LEU A 123 -11.06 0.98 -9.65
N SER A 124 -10.20 -0.01 -9.86
CA SER A 124 -10.58 -1.35 -10.31
C SER A 124 -10.87 -2.22 -9.08
N LEU A 125 -12.01 -2.90 -9.04
CA LEU A 125 -12.40 -3.77 -7.91
C LEU A 125 -12.53 -5.23 -8.35
N ASN A 126 -12.20 -6.15 -7.45
CA ASN A 126 -12.45 -7.58 -7.64
C ASN A 126 -13.89 -7.97 -7.21
N GLY A 127 -14.26 -9.24 -7.39
CA GLY A 127 -15.60 -9.74 -7.05
C GLY A 127 -15.95 -9.71 -5.55
N ALA A 128 -14.98 -9.47 -4.66
CA ALA A 128 -15.19 -9.25 -3.23
C ALA A 128 -15.33 -7.77 -2.86
N ASN A 129 -15.37 -6.86 -3.85
CA ASN A 129 -15.27 -5.40 -3.72
C ASN A 129 -13.94 -4.94 -3.09
N GLU A 130 -12.85 -5.67 -3.29
CA GLU A 130 -11.53 -5.23 -2.86
C GLU A 130 -10.86 -4.47 -3.99
N VAL A 131 -10.20 -3.35 -3.66
CA VAL A 131 -9.47 -2.55 -4.64
C VAL A 131 -8.26 -3.35 -5.16
N ILE A 132 -8.25 -3.57 -6.46
CA ILE A 132 -7.12 -4.16 -7.20
C ILE A 132 -6.08 -3.05 -7.43
N GLU A 133 -6.52 -1.95 -8.04
CA GLU A 133 -5.67 -0.83 -8.44
C GLU A 133 -6.43 0.50 -8.40
N ASN A 134 -5.68 1.60 -8.28
CA ASN A 134 -6.20 2.97 -8.44
C ASN A 134 -5.34 3.75 -9.43
N ARG A 135 -5.98 4.39 -10.42
CA ARG A 135 -5.27 5.11 -11.49
C ARG A 135 -5.90 6.48 -11.74
N VAL A 136 -5.06 7.45 -12.04
CA VAL A 136 -5.50 8.75 -12.57
C VAL A 136 -5.82 8.55 -14.05
N VAL A 137 -7.07 8.78 -14.44
CA VAL A 137 -7.53 8.69 -15.83
C VAL A 137 -7.26 10.00 -16.55
N THR A 138 -7.63 11.12 -15.92
CA THR A 138 -7.39 12.46 -16.48
C THR A 138 -6.93 13.42 -15.39
N VAL A 139 -6.18 14.42 -15.82
CA VAL A 139 -5.90 15.64 -15.05
C VAL A 139 -6.44 16.79 -15.88
N GLY A 140 -7.43 17.49 -15.33
CA GLY A 140 -8.12 18.58 -16.00
C GLY A 140 -7.19 19.74 -16.34
N LEU A 141 -7.41 20.31 -17.53
CA LEU A 141 -7.01 21.66 -17.89
C LEU A 141 -8.23 22.58 -17.70
N LEU A 142 -8.00 23.86 -17.39
CA LEU A 142 -8.94 24.83 -16.85
C LEU A 142 -10.39 24.81 -17.39
N ASP A 143 -10.65 24.40 -18.64
CA ASP A 143 -11.94 24.66 -19.31
C ASP A 143 -12.65 23.46 -19.98
N SER A 144 -12.17 22.21 -19.88
CA SER A 144 -13.01 21.01 -20.16
C SER A 144 -12.28 19.70 -19.87
N ASN A 145 -12.84 18.89 -18.98
CA ASN A 145 -12.38 17.53 -18.71
C ASN A 145 -13.20 16.55 -19.57
N GLN A 146 -12.70 16.17 -20.75
CA GLN A 146 -13.35 15.14 -21.57
C GLN A 146 -12.99 13.74 -21.06
N VAL A 147 -13.54 13.36 -19.91
CA VAL A 147 -13.42 11.98 -19.42
C VAL A 147 -14.21 11.04 -20.33
N HIS A 148 -13.50 10.30 -21.18
CA HIS A 148 -14.13 9.39 -22.14
C HIS A 148 -14.23 7.96 -21.55
N PRO A 149 -15.38 7.26 -21.69
CA PRO A 149 -15.53 5.90 -21.17
C PRO A 149 -14.44 4.93 -21.63
N ARG A 150 -13.96 5.08 -22.88
CA ARG A 150 -12.82 4.28 -23.39
C ARG A 150 -11.59 4.35 -22.50
N GLU A 151 -11.22 5.54 -22.04
CA GLU A 151 -10.03 5.72 -21.19
C GLU A 151 -10.29 5.23 -19.77
N VAL A 152 -11.51 5.45 -19.24
CA VAL A 152 -11.89 4.95 -17.90
C VAL A 152 -11.87 3.41 -17.85
N TYR A 153 -12.34 2.73 -18.89
CA TYR A 153 -12.46 1.28 -18.91
C TYR A 153 -11.24 0.53 -19.50
N ALA A 154 -10.25 1.23 -20.07
CA ALA A 154 -9.08 0.61 -20.66
C ALA A 154 -8.31 -0.26 -19.64
N ASP A 155 -7.95 0.33 -18.50
CA ASP A 155 -7.21 -0.37 -17.45
C ASP A 155 -8.07 -1.42 -16.71
N PRO A 156 -9.32 -1.12 -16.27
CA PRO A 156 -10.18 -2.11 -15.63
C PRO A 156 -10.41 -3.39 -16.45
N LEU A 157 -10.44 -3.29 -17.78
CA LEU A 157 -10.50 -4.46 -18.67
C LEU A 157 -9.22 -5.31 -18.56
N THR A 158 -8.05 -4.68 -18.52
CA THR A 158 -6.77 -5.39 -18.36
C THR A 158 -6.59 -5.97 -16.95
N ASP A 159 -7.09 -5.29 -15.93
CA ASP A 159 -7.08 -5.72 -14.53
C ASP A 159 -8.03 -6.90 -14.28
N ARG A 160 -8.91 -7.23 -15.25
CA ARG A 160 -10.03 -8.17 -15.08
C ARG A 160 -10.94 -7.76 -13.90
N ALA A 161 -11.20 -6.46 -13.80
CA ALA A 161 -12.05 -5.90 -12.76
C ALA A 161 -13.47 -6.48 -12.84
N ALA A 162 -14.06 -6.78 -11.68
CA ALA A 162 -15.46 -7.15 -11.56
C ALA A 162 -16.37 -5.91 -11.59
N SER A 163 -15.86 -4.75 -11.16
CA SER A 163 -16.54 -3.46 -11.14
C SER A 163 -15.53 -2.33 -11.01
N ILE A 164 -16.00 -1.09 -11.17
CA ILE A 164 -15.19 0.11 -10.94
C ILE A 164 -15.87 1.08 -9.98
N ILE A 165 -15.06 1.95 -9.38
CA ILE A 165 -15.50 3.18 -8.71
C ILE A 165 -14.72 4.34 -9.33
N VAL A 166 -15.37 5.48 -9.53
CA VAL A 166 -14.70 6.71 -9.95
C VAL A 166 -14.77 7.77 -8.86
N ALA A 167 -13.77 8.65 -8.83
CA ALA A 167 -13.77 9.81 -7.96
C ALA A 167 -13.05 10.98 -8.64
N HIS A 168 -13.34 12.20 -8.18
CA HIS A 168 -12.56 13.37 -8.56
C HIS A 168 -12.39 14.31 -7.36
N ASN A 169 -11.48 15.29 -7.47
CA ASN A 169 -11.39 16.41 -6.53
C ASN A 169 -11.86 17.69 -7.21
N HIS A 170 -12.63 18.53 -6.53
CA HIS A 170 -12.88 19.91 -6.98
C HIS A 170 -11.95 20.88 -6.26
N PRO A 171 -11.07 21.61 -6.97
CA PRO A 171 -10.21 22.64 -6.36
C PRO A 171 -11.01 23.75 -5.66
N SER A 172 -12.25 24.00 -6.08
CA SER A 172 -13.17 24.96 -5.44
C SER A 172 -13.65 24.52 -4.05
N GLY A 173 -13.52 23.23 -3.71
CA GLY A 173 -13.99 22.66 -2.45
C GLY A 173 -15.49 22.31 -2.42
N THR A 174 -16.22 22.53 -3.51
CA THR A 174 -17.64 22.15 -3.62
C THR A 174 -17.77 20.63 -3.74
N LEU A 175 -18.76 20.05 -3.04
CA LEU A 175 -19.08 18.62 -3.08
C LEU A 175 -20.39 18.32 -3.83
N GLU A 176 -21.09 19.37 -4.28
CA GLU A 176 -22.29 19.22 -5.10
C GLU A 176 -21.89 18.83 -6.53
N ALA A 177 -22.47 17.73 -7.01
CA ALA A 177 -22.24 17.25 -8.37
C ALA A 177 -22.80 18.25 -9.39
N SER A 178 -21.97 18.63 -10.37
CA SER A 178 -22.41 19.45 -11.50
C SER A 178 -23.32 18.64 -12.46
N PRO A 179 -24.10 19.31 -13.33
CA PRO A 179 -24.81 18.64 -14.42
C PRO A 179 -23.89 17.78 -15.30
N GLU A 180 -22.66 18.23 -15.50
CA GLU A 180 -21.62 17.52 -16.25
C GLU A 180 -21.18 16.24 -15.53
N ASP A 181 -21.00 16.29 -14.21
CA ASP A 181 -20.64 15.11 -13.39
C ASP A 181 -21.74 14.05 -13.43
N ILE A 182 -23.00 14.47 -13.34
CA ILE A 182 -24.17 13.58 -13.43
C ILE A 182 -24.22 12.93 -14.82
N ALA A 183 -24.10 13.74 -15.89
CA ALA A 183 -24.13 13.24 -17.26
C ALA A 183 -22.95 12.28 -17.56
N LEU A 184 -21.77 12.56 -17.03
CA LEU A 184 -20.60 11.70 -17.13
C LEU A 184 -20.83 10.38 -16.39
N THR A 185 -21.31 10.43 -15.15
CA THR A 185 -21.60 9.25 -14.32
C THR A 185 -22.59 8.33 -15.03
N ASP A 186 -23.68 8.88 -15.56
CA ASP A 186 -24.68 8.15 -16.34
C ASP A 186 -24.09 7.49 -17.59
N ARG A 187 -23.20 8.19 -18.30
CA ARG A 187 -22.52 7.66 -19.48
C ARG A 187 -21.58 6.51 -19.13
N LEU A 188 -20.84 6.64 -18.03
CA LEU A 188 -19.94 5.60 -17.54
C LEU A 188 -20.71 4.38 -17.03
N ALA A 189 -21.83 4.57 -16.33
CA ALA A 189 -22.68 3.48 -15.86
C ALA A 189 -23.25 2.65 -17.04
N ARG A 190 -23.72 3.32 -18.11
CA ARG A 190 -24.17 2.62 -19.32
C ARG A 190 -23.06 1.84 -20.01
N ALA A 191 -21.86 2.42 -20.13
CA ALA A 191 -20.71 1.75 -20.72
C ALA A 191 -20.27 0.52 -19.90
N GLY A 192 -20.21 0.67 -18.57
CA GLY A 192 -19.85 -0.43 -17.67
C GLY A 192 -20.83 -1.59 -17.73
N LYS A 193 -22.13 -1.28 -17.79
CA LYS A 193 -23.18 -2.28 -18.00
C LYS A 193 -22.99 -3.05 -19.32
N LEU A 194 -22.62 -2.37 -20.40
CA LEU A 194 -22.35 -2.99 -21.70
C LEU A 194 -21.11 -3.89 -21.67
N LEU A 195 -20.05 -3.46 -20.99
CA LEU A 195 -18.78 -4.18 -20.88
C LEU A 195 -18.80 -5.32 -19.86
N GLY A 196 -19.83 -5.38 -19.00
CA GLY A 196 -19.88 -6.34 -17.88
C GLY A 196 -19.02 -5.93 -16.68
N ILE A 197 -18.61 -4.67 -16.60
CA ILE A 197 -17.84 -4.08 -15.49
C ILE A 197 -18.63 -2.86 -14.98
N PRO A 198 -19.63 -3.06 -14.09
CA PRO A 198 -20.48 -1.96 -13.63
C PRO A 198 -19.70 -0.90 -12.85
N LEU A 199 -20.15 0.35 -12.97
CA LEU A 199 -19.81 1.43 -12.06
C LEU A 199 -20.67 1.30 -10.79
N LEU A 200 -20.04 1.25 -9.62
CA LEU A 200 -20.70 1.14 -8.30
C LEU A 200 -21.05 2.49 -7.68
#